data_AF-A0A967SS13-F1
#
_entry.id   AF-A0A967SS13-F1
#
_cell.length_a   1.000
_cell.length_b   1.000
_cell.length_c   1.000
_cell.angle_alpha   90.00
_cell.angle_beta   90.00
_cell.angle_gamma   90.00
#
_symmetry.space_group_name_H-M   'P 1'
#
loop_
_entity.id
_entity.type
_entity.pdbx_description
1 polymer ?
#
loop_
_entity_poly.entity_id
_entity_poly.type
_entity_poly.pdbx_seq_one_letter_code
_entity_poly.pdbx_strand_id
1 'polypeptide(L)' 'MSDCRNKVLIIVENLPVPNDRRVWLEAKALQEAGYEVSVISIKGRGRSGASYEQLEVVHLYRYPAPP' A
#
# COMPACT_ATOMS: atom_id res chain seq x y z
N MET A 1 9.94 -22.46 11.57
CA MET A 1 9.86 -21.27 12.43
C MET A 1 8.86 -20.35 11.77
N SER A 2 7.60 -20.37 12.21
CA SER A 2 6.58 -19.48 11.67
C SER A 2 6.93 -18.07 12.14
N ASP A 3 7.47 -17.28 11.22
CA ASP A 3 7.80 -15.87 11.44
C ASP A 3 6.47 -15.14 11.63
N CYS A 4 6.03 -14.98 12.88
CA CYS A 4 4.84 -14.21 13.23
C CYS A 4 5.15 -12.72 13.04
N ARG A 5 5.51 -12.32 11.82
CA ARG A 5 5.61 -10.91 11.46
C ARG A 5 4.22 -10.31 11.64
N ASN A 6 4.11 -9.37 12.57
CA ASN A 6 2.88 -8.63 12.78
C ASN A 6 2.49 -7.97 11.46
N LYS A 7 1.24 -8.16 11.04
CA LYS A 7 0.72 -7.68 9.76
C LYS A 7 -0.08 -6.42 9.96
N VAL A 8 0.13 -5.43 9.10
CA VAL A 8 -0.61 -4.16 9.10
C VAL A 8 -1.29 -3.96 7.75
N LEU A 9 -2.58 -3.65 7.80
CA LEU A 9 -3.36 -3.26 6.63
C LEU A 9 -3.73 -1.77 6.74
N ILE A 10 -3.40 -1.00 5.71
CA ILE A 10 -3.77 0.41 5.56
C ILE A 10 -4.78 0.52 4.41
N ILE A 11 -5.89 1.22 4.63
CA ILE A 11 -6.93 1.44 3.61
C ILE A 11 -7.07 2.94 3.39
N VAL A 12 -6.97 3.39 2.13
CA VAL A 12 -7.00 4.81 1.77
C VAL A 12 -7.85 5.03 0.52
N GLU A 13 -8.84 5.91 0.63
CA GLU A 13 -9.72 6.26 -0.49
C GLU A 13 -9.40 7.62 -1.11
N ASN A 14 -8.64 8.45 -0.39
CA ASN A 14 -8.38 9.84 -0.79
C ASN A 14 -7.50 9.96 -2.03
N LEU A 15 -6.38 9.23 -2.05
CA LEU A 15 -5.35 9.36 -3.07
C LEU A 15 -4.68 8.01 -3.36
N PRO A 16 -4.16 7.80 -4.59
CA PRO A 16 -3.37 6.62 -4.93
C PRO A 16 -2.07 6.57 -4.12
N VAL A 17 -1.69 5.40 -3.62
CA VAL A 17 -0.39 5.18 -2.97
C VAL A 17 0.57 4.60 -4.02
N PRO A 18 1.84 5.01 -4.16
CA PRO A 18 2.64 5.83 -3.24
C PRO A 18 2.50 7.36 -3.42
N ASN A 19 1.59 7.84 -4.27
CA ASN A 19 1.45 9.29 -4.51
C ASN A 19 0.95 10.03 -3.26
N ASP A 20 0.14 9.41 -2.41
CA ASP A 20 -0.09 9.90 -1.05
C ASP A 20 1.17 9.68 -0.20
N ARG A 21 2.02 10.71 -0.17
CA ARG A 21 3.30 10.68 0.55
C ARG A 21 3.13 10.44 2.05
N ARG A 22 2.01 10.84 2.67
CA ARG A 22 1.81 10.66 4.12
C ARG A 22 1.68 9.17 4.42
N VAL A 23 0.77 8.51 3.71
CA VAL A 23 0.51 7.07 3.82
C VAL A 23 1.76 6.28 3.43
N TRP A 24 2.47 6.73 2.40
CA TRP A 24 3.69 6.05 1.97
C TRP A 24 4.79 6.09 3.04
N LEU A 25 5.00 7.23 3.70
CA LEU A 25 5.99 7.35 4.78
C LEU A 25 5.58 6.51 6.01
N GLU A 26 4.29 6.47 6.35
CA GLU A 26 3.78 5.61 7.44
C GLU A 26 4.00 4.12 7.14
N ALA A 27 3.69 3.68 5.91
CA ALA A 27 3.91 2.32 5.47
C ALA A 27 5.39 1.92 5.52
N LYS A 28 6.28 2.83 5.13
CA LYS A 28 7.74 2.63 5.23
C LYS A 28 8.22 2.54 6.67
N ALA A 29 7.76 3.43 7.56
CA ALA A 29 8.14 3.38 8.97
C ALA A 29 7.72 2.06 9.64
N LEU A 30 6.53 1.54 9.31
CA LEU A 30 6.08 0.23 9.78
C LEU A 30 6.90 -0.91 9.20
N GLN A 31 7.24 -0.84 7.92
CA GLN A 31 8.13 -1.81 7.28
C GLN A 31 9.51 -1.82 7.95
N GLU A 32 10.10 -0.66 8.24
CA GLU A 32 11.39 -0.50 8.92
C GLU A 32 11.36 -1.05 10.35
N ALA A 33 10.20 -0.98 11.01
CA ALA A 33 9.96 -1.59 12.32
C ALA A 33 9.72 -3.12 12.26
N GLY A 34 9.78 -3.73 11.07
CA GLY A 34 9.69 -5.18 10.88
C GLY A 34 8.29 -5.73 10.60
N TYR A 35 7.31 -4.86 10.35
CA TYR A 35 5.94 -5.30 10.03
C TYR A 35 5.81 -5.70 8.56
N GLU A 36 4.93 -6.67 8.28
CA GLU A 36 4.44 -6.93 6.93
C GLU A 36 3.31 -5.96 6.62
N VAL A 37 3.52 -5.04 5.68
CA VAL A 37 2.58 -3.95 5.40
C VAL A 37 1.88 -4.17 4.07
N SER A 38 0.55 -4.06 4.08
CA SER A 38 -0.31 -4.01 2.90
C SER A 38 -1.07 -2.69 2.86
N VAL A 39 -1.17 -2.08 1.69
CA VAL A 39 -1.92 -0.84 1.47
C VAL A 39 -2.93 -1.06 0.36
N ILE A 40 -4.20 -0.76 0.63
CA ILE A 40 -5.27 -0.75 -0.37
C ILE A 40 -5.58 0.72 -0.68
N SER A 41 -5.47 1.12 -1.96
CA SER A 41 -5.79 2.48 -2.38
C SER A 41 -6.59 2.54 -3.68
N ILE A 42 -7.17 3.71 -3.97
CA ILE A 42 -7.71 3.98 -5.31
C ILE A 42 -6.60 3.96 -6.36
N LYS A 43 -6.91 3.55 -7.60
CA LYS A 43 -6.01 3.65 -8.76
C LYS A 43 -5.79 5.11 -9.14
N GLY A 44 -4.58 5.44 -9.58
CA GLY A 44 -4.29 6.74 -10.19
C GLY A 44 -5.13 7.00 -11.43
N ARG A 45 -5.35 8.27 -11.77
CA ARG A 45 -6.00 8.65 -13.03
C ARG A 45 -5.13 8.16 -14.20
N GLY A 46 -5.63 7.18 -14.93
CA GLY A 46 -4.94 6.51 -16.03
C GLY A 46 -4.93 4.99 -15.87
N ARG A 47 -5.13 4.22 -16.95
CA ARG A 47 -5.12 2.74 -16.95
C ARG A 47 -3.75 2.12 -16.61
N SER A 48 -2.73 2.93 -16.34
CA SER A 48 -1.33 2.51 -16.36
C SER A 48 -0.79 1.90 -15.05
N GLY A 49 -1.61 1.77 -14.00
CA GLY A 49 -1.20 1.12 -12.75
C GLY A 49 -1.69 -0.32 -12.65
N ALA A 50 -0.80 -1.25 -12.30
CA ALA A 50 -1.17 -2.62 -11.95
C ALA A 50 -2.15 -2.63 -10.76
N SER A 51 -3.11 -3.55 -10.74
CA SER A 51 -4.04 -3.71 -9.59
C SER A 51 -3.31 -4.19 -8.34
N TYR A 52 -2.14 -4.80 -8.51
CA TYR A 52 -1.26 -5.21 -7.43
C TYR A 52 0.18 -4.98 -7.85
N GLU A 53 1.00 -4.51 -6.92
CA GLU A 53 2.45 -4.57 -7.01
C GLU A 53 3.06 -4.63 -5.62
N GLN A 54 4.32 -5.08 -5.55
CA GLN A 54 5.11 -4.96 -4.34
C GLN A 54 6.18 -3.90 -4.57
N LEU A 55 6.11 -2.80 -3.80
CA LEU A 55 7.05 -1.69 -3.89
C LEU A 55 7.78 -1.55 -2.56
N GLU A 56 9.11 -1.56 -2.57
CA GLU A 56 9.93 -1.46 -1.34
C GLU A 56 9.44 -2.42 -0.24
N VAL A 57 9.12 -3.66 -0.65
CA VAL A 57 8.52 -4.74 0.13
C VAL A 57 7.12 -4.50 0.72
N VAL A 58 6.52 -3.33 0.51
CA VAL A 58 5.10 -3.04 0.83
C VAL A 58 4.19 -3.61 -0.26
N HIS A 59 3.15 -4.32 0.14
CA HIS A 59 2.14 -4.84 -0.79
C HIS A 59 1.12 -3.74 -1.13
N LEU A 60 1.06 -3.32 -2.39
CA LEU A 60 0.14 -2.30 -2.87
C LEU A 60 -0.99 -2.95 -3.67
N TYR A 61 -2.21 -2.76 -3.21
CA TYR A 61 -3.44 -3.17 -3.89
C TYR A 61 -4.20 -1.94 -4.33
N ARG A 62 -4.63 -1.89 -5.59
CA ARG A 62 -5.28 -0.73 -6.16
C ARG A 62 -6.64 -1.09 -6.78
N TYR A 63 -7.70 -0.41 -6.35
CA TYR A 63 -9.05 -0.58 -6.88
C TYR A 63 -9.44 0.57 -7.82
N PRO A 64 -10.27 0.33 -8.85
CA PRO A 64 -10.67 1.39 -9.79
C PRO A 64 -11.44 2.50 -9.07
N ALA A 65 -11.32 3.74 -9.56
CA ALA A 65 -12.16 4.82 -9.07
C ALA A 65 -13.65 4.50 -9.28
N PRO A 66 -14.54 4.95 -8.39
CA PRO A 66 -15.98 4.84 -8.61
C PRO A 66 -16.39 5.55 -9.93
N PRO A 67 -17.47 5.08 -10.59
CA PRO A 67 -17.96 5.61 -11.86
C PRO A 67 -18.38 7.09 -11.78
#